data_AF-A0A7K7MM54-F1
#
_entry.id   AF-A0A7K7MM54-F1
#
_cell.length_a   1.000
_cell.length_b   1.000
_cell.length_c   1.000
_cell.angle_alpha   90.00
_cell.angle_beta   90.00
_cell.angle_gamma   90.00
#
_symmetry.space_group_name_H-M   'P 1'
#
loop_
_entity.id
_entity.type
_entity.pdbx_description
1 polymer ?
#
loop_
_entity_poly.entity_id
_entity_poly.type
_entity_poly.pdbx_seq_one_letter_code
_entity_poly.pdbx_strand_id
1 'polypeptide(L)'
;PLNVSVNCTEASHRCSIWWQPPRTSHVKTSSCFKYEIVIENKADAEENTKTASKTVSLNSYLYESFSSGKRYSIKIRATDAGFCLVSPDWGEWSTPVEFETPQLTTSSPYMLFLIPGLAAGLILFLCMTVRAYLKKTSAAVPQPRDPFHKSSPMDFQTEYMDLLKKQETEEIIDIEEVIECK
;
A
#
# COMPACT_ATOMS: atom_id res chain seq x y z
N PRO A 1 5.51 -45.78 -9.63
CA PRO A 1 4.32 -44.90 -9.61
C PRO A 1 4.30 -44.04 -10.88
N LEU A 2 3.12 -43.60 -11.32
CA LEU A 2 2.98 -42.81 -12.56
C LEU A 2 2.38 -41.43 -12.27
N ASN A 3 2.63 -40.47 -13.16
CA ASN A 3 2.05 -39.12 -13.12
C ASN A 3 2.18 -38.44 -11.75
N VAL A 4 3.40 -38.41 -11.22
CA VAL A 4 3.68 -37.67 -9.97
C VAL A 4 3.49 -36.19 -10.25
N SER A 5 2.61 -35.57 -9.46
CA SER A 5 2.22 -34.17 -9.61
C SER A 5 2.31 -33.49 -8.24
N VAL A 6 2.71 -32.22 -8.24
CA VAL A 6 2.95 -31.43 -7.03
C VAL A 6 2.21 -30.12 -7.16
N ASN A 7 1.47 -29.75 -6.12
CA ASN A 7 0.81 -28.45 -6.02
C ASN A 7 1.15 -27.79 -4.70
N CYS A 8 1.82 -26.64 -4.75
CA CYS A 8 2.28 -25.89 -3.60
C CYS A 8 1.43 -24.65 -3.38
N THR A 9 1.01 -24.42 -2.14
CA THR A 9 0.32 -23.19 -1.73
C THR A 9 1.27 -22.33 -0.90
N GLU A 10 1.64 -21.16 -1.43
CA GLU A 10 2.58 -20.24 -0.81
C GLU A 10 2.11 -19.79 0.58
N ALA A 11 0.83 -19.41 0.71
CA ALA A 11 0.26 -18.89 1.96
C ALA A 11 0.33 -19.86 3.15
N SER A 12 0.36 -21.18 2.89
CA SER A 12 0.39 -22.19 3.94
C SER A 12 1.72 -22.93 4.05
N HIS A 13 2.70 -22.64 3.20
CA HIS A 13 3.98 -23.39 3.11
C HIS A 13 3.81 -24.91 2.98
N ARG A 14 2.72 -25.33 2.33
CA ARG A 14 2.35 -26.75 2.16
C ARG A 14 2.33 -27.10 0.69
N CYS A 15 2.83 -28.28 0.36
CA CYS A 15 2.58 -28.85 -0.96
C CYS A 15 1.89 -30.19 -0.85
N SER A 16 0.91 -30.35 -1.70
CA SER A 16 0.18 -31.58 -1.89
C SER A 16 0.78 -32.32 -3.08
N ILE A 17 1.16 -33.56 -2.83
CA ILE A 17 1.82 -34.44 -3.79
C ILE A 17 0.86 -35.57 -4.08
N TRP A 18 0.65 -35.89 -5.35
CA TRP A 18 -0.27 -36.94 -5.79
C TRP A 18 0.34 -37.76 -6.92
N TRP A 19 -0.02 -39.03 -6.99
CA TRP A 19 0.46 -39.96 -8.00
C TRP A 19 -0.55 -41.05 -8.31
N GLN A 20 -0.44 -41.62 -9.50
CA GLN A 20 -1.20 -42.79 -9.90
C GLN A 20 -0.50 -44.08 -9.43
N PRO A 21 -1.27 -45.13 -9.07
CA PRO A 21 -0.71 -46.44 -8.78
C PRO A 21 0.14 -46.98 -9.94
N PRO A 22 1.12 -47.85 -9.66
CA PRO A 22 1.83 -48.58 -10.71
C PRO A 22 0.86 -49.39 -11.57
N ARG A 23 1.16 -49.52 -12.86
CA ARG A 23 0.44 -50.47 -13.71
C ARG A 23 0.92 -51.88 -13.39
N THR A 24 -0.01 -52.78 -13.11
CA THR A 24 0.26 -54.20 -12.99
C THR A 24 -0.64 -54.98 -13.93
N SER A 25 -0.30 -56.23 -14.22
CA SER A 25 -1.07 -57.09 -15.12
C SER A 25 -2.42 -57.51 -14.53
N HIS A 26 -2.54 -57.59 -13.20
CA HIS A 26 -3.66 -58.25 -12.52
C HIS A 26 -4.32 -57.39 -11.42
N VAL A 27 -3.71 -56.29 -10.98
CA VAL A 27 -4.22 -55.41 -9.93
C VAL A 27 -4.39 -53.99 -10.44
N LYS A 28 -5.60 -53.43 -10.25
CA LYS A 28 -5.92 -52.03 -10.56
C LYS A 28 -6.21 -51.18 -9.33
N THR A 29 -6.42 -51.80 -8.17
CA THR A 29 -6.84 -51.12 -6.95
C THR A 29 -5.66 -50.44 -6.27
N SER A 30 -5.83 -49.17 -5.88
CA SER A 30 -4.80 -48.38 -5.19
C SER A 30 -4.42 -48.94 -3.82
N SER A 31 -5.37 -49.53 -3.10
CA SER A 31 -5.17 -50.06 -1.75
C SER A 31 -4.12 -51.18 -1.68
N CYS A 32 -3.84 -51.82 -2.81
CA CYS A 32 -2.84 -52.89 -2.92
C CYS A 32 -1.39 -52.40 -2.80
N PHE A 33 -1.16 -51.09 -2.78
CA PHE A 33 0.17 -50.53 -2.78
C PHE A 33 0.40 -49.68 -1.53
N LYS A 34 1.59 -49.84 -0.95
CA LYS A 34 2.19 -48.84 -0.07
C LYS A 34 3.32 -48.14 -0.80
N TYR A 35 3.57 -46.90 -0.45
CA TYR A 35 4.48 -46.00 -1.14
C TYR A 35 5.55 -45.49 -0.18
N GLU A 36 6.75 -45.30 -0.71
CA GLU A 36 7.78 -44.50 -0.07
C GLU A 36 8.06 -43.28 -0.93
N ILE A 37 8.10 -42.13 -0.27
CA ILE A 37 8.30 -40.83 -0.90
C ILE A 37 9.57 -40.24 -0.31
N VAL A 38 10.48 -39.83 -1.20
CA VAL A 38 11.70 -39.11 -0.85
C VAL A 38 11.59 -37.70 -1.41
N ILE A 39 11.76 -36.71 -0.54
CA ILE A 39 11.75 -35.28 -0.86
C ILE A 39 13.12 -34.72 -0.52
N GLU A 40 13.85 -34.30 -1.54
CA GLU A 40 15.20 -33.75 -1.46
C GLU A 40 15.13 -32.24 -1.67
N ASN A 41 15.63 -31.44 -0.71
CA ASN A 41 15.88 -30.02 -0.92
C ASN A 41 17.23 -29.85 -1.62
N LYS A 42 17.20 -29.38 -2.87
CA LYS A 42 18.39 -29.01 -3.66
C LYS A 42 18.77 -27.55 -3.36
N ALA A 43 19.12 -27.26 -2.12
CA ALA A 43 19.87 -26.03 -1.82
C ALA A 43 21.24 -26.12 -2.50
N ASP A 44 21.81 -24.98 -2.90
CA ASP A 44 23.06 -24.90 -3.65
C ASP A 44 24.18 -25.66 -2.93
N ALA A 45 24.46 -26.88 -3.41
CA ALA A 45 25.61 -27.79 -3.23
C ALA A 45 26.35 -27.93 -1.87
N GLU A 46 26.10 -27.12 -0.85
CA GLU A 46 26.86 -27.13 0.41
C GLU A 46 26.00 -27.64 1.58
N GLU A 47 26.23 -28.92 1.86
CA GLU A 47 26.32 -29.55 3.17
C GLU A 47 25.04 -29.95 3.93
N ASN A 48 23.83 -29.56 3.54
CA ASN A 48 22.63 -30.05 4.24
C ASN A 48 21.43 -30.30 3.30
N THR A 49 21.54 -31.29 2.41
CA THR A 49 20.36 -31.83 1.72
C THR A 49 19.43 -32.43 2.77
N LYS A 50 18.46 -31.65 3.24
CA LYS A 50 17.39 -32.15 4.11
C LYS A 50 16.54 -33.08 3.27
N THR A 51 16.72 -34.37 3.50
CA THR A 51 15.95 -35.44 2.88
C THR A 51 14.86 -35.88 3.84
N ALA A 52 13.61 -35.70 3.43
CA ALA A 52 12.48 -36.28 4.13
C ALA A 52 12.08 -37.58 3.42
N SER A 53 12.04 -38.69 4.16
CA SER A 53 11.43 -39.94 3.69
C SER A 53 10.16 -40.22 4.49
N LYS A 54 9.10 -40.64 3.79
CA LYS A 54 7.84 -41.04 4.42
C LYS A 54 7.21 -42.21 3.69
N THR A 55 6.72 -43.18 4.46
CA THR A 55 5.88 -44.28 3.97
C THR A 55 4.41 -43.93 4.14
N VAL A 56 3.60 -44.13 3.09
CA VAL A 56 2.15 -43.87 3.07
C VAL A 56 1.41 -44.95 2.31
N SER A 57 0.13 -45.18 2.63
CA SER A 57 -0.74 -46.13 1.92
C SER A 57 -1.76 -45.45 1.00
N LEU A 58 -1.78 -44.11 0.99
CA LEU A 58 -2.63 -43.30 0.12
C LEU A 58 -1.82 -42.82 -1.08
N ASN A 59 -2.51 -42.50 -2.17
CA ASN A 59 -1.95 -41.96 -3.40
C ASN A 59 -1.61 -40.46 -3.34
N SER A 60 -1.63 -39.90 -2.13
CA SER A 60 -1.38 -38.50 -1.88
C SER A 60 -0.62 -38.30 -0.59
N TYR A 61 0.20 -37.26 -0.53
CA TYR A 61 0.92 -36.86 0.66
C TYR A 61 0.95 -35.35 0.77
N LEU A 62 0.71 -34.85 1.98
CA LEU A 62 0.76 -33.43 2.30
C LEU A 62 2.02 -33.16 3.09
N TYR A 63 2.95 -32.41 2.51
CA TYR A 63 4.19 -32.05 3.16
C TYR A 63 4.15 -30.59 3.59
N GLU A 64 4.49 -30.35 4.86
CA GLU A 64 4.28 -29.07 5.55
C GLU A 64 5.58 -28.28 5.76
N SER A 65 6.74 -28.88 5.49
CA SER A 65 8.04 -28.27 5.77
C SER A 65 8.70 -27.64 4.52
N PHE A 66 7.91 -27.16 3.56
CA PHE A 66 8.45 -26.52 2.35
C PHE A 66 8.92 -25.11 2.64
N SER A 67 10.08 -24.74 2.10
CA SER A 67 10.67 -23.41 2.17
C SER A 67 10.54 -22.71 0.82
N SER A 68 10.16 -21.43 0.84
CA SER A 68 10.03 -20.61 -0.36
C SER A 68 11.39 -20.26 -0.98
N GLY A 69 11.44 -20.06 -2.30
CA GLY A 69 12.67 -19.80 -3.05
C GLY A 69 13.70 -20.94 -3.00
N LYS A 70 13.24 -22.20 -2.90
CA LYS A 70 14.09 -23.40 -2.89
C LYS A 70 13.68 -24.37 -3.97
N ARG A 71 14.65 -25.15 -4.47
CA ARG A 71 14.44 -26.19 -5.46
C ARG A 71 14.29 -27.54 -4.78
N TYR A 72 13.32 -28.33 -5.21
CA TYR A 72 13.03 -29.64 -4.63
C TYR A 72 13.00 -30.73 -5.70
N SER A 73 13.35 -31.95 -5.31
CA SER A 73 13.25 -33.17 -6.10
C SER A 73 12.43 -34.20 -5.33
N ILE A 74 11.43 -34.78 -5.98
CA ILE A 74 10.56 -35.80 -5.40
C ILE A 74 10.66 -37.09 -6.20
N LYS A 75 10.88 -38.19 -5.49
CA LYS A 75 10.88 -39.55 -6.04
C LYS A 75 9.97 -40.44 -5.21
N ILE A 76 9.21 -41.31 -5.88
CA ILE A 76 8.26 -42.20 -5.24
C ILE A 76 8.45 -43.62 -5.76
N ARG A 77 8.51 -44.58 -4.86
CA ARG A 77 8.46 -46.02 -5.19
C ARG A 77 7.28 -46.70 -4.51
N ALA A 78 6.92 -47.87 -4.99
CA ALA A 78 5.78 -48.63 -4.50
C ALA A 78 6.17 -50.07 -4.21
N THR A 79 5.43 -50.71 -3.31
CA THR A 79 5.55 -52.14 -2.99
C THR A 79 4.20 -52.67 -2.49
N ASP A 80 4.09 -53.97 -2.27
CA ASP A 80 2.86 -54.62 -1.77
C ASP A 80 2.41 -54.06 -0.42
N ALA A 81 1.11 -53.76 -0.33
CA ALA A 81 0.44 -53.48 0.94
C ALA A 81 0.19 -54.75 1.77
N GLY A 82 0.25 -55.94 1.16
CA GLY A 82 0.30 -57.24 1.83
C GLY A 82 -0.83 -58.21 1.49
N PHE A 83 -1.85 -57.77 0.75
CA PHE A 83 -3.09 -58.55 0.52
C PHE A 83 -3.47 -58.74 -0.95
N CYS A 84 -2.67 -58.21 -1.88
CA CYS A 84 -2.98 -58.25 -3.31
C CYS A 84 -2.05 -59.12 -4.14
N LEU A 85 -1.16 -59.89 -3.49
CA LEU A 85 -0.22 -60.82 -4.16
C LEU A 85 0.66 -60.13 -5.22
N VAL A 86 0.92 -58.84 -5.06
CA VAL A 86 1.94 -58.13 -5.84
C VAL A 86 3.31 -58.34 -5.20
N SER A 87 4.39 -57.95 -5.88
CA SER A 87 5.75 -58.16 -5.37
C SER A 87 5.93 -57.46 -4.00
N PRO A 88 6.44 -58.18 -2.97
CA PRO A 88 6.74 -57.59 -1.67
C PRO A 88 8.02 -56.76 -1.66
N ASP A 89 8.80 -56.80 -2.74
CA ASP A 89 10.00 -56.00 -2.90
C ASP A 89 9.63 -54.56 -3.29
N TRP A 90 10.54 -53.64 -3.00
CA TRP A 90 10.40 -52.27 -3.47
C TRP A 90 10.62 -52.20 -4.97
N GLY A 91 9.66 -51.62 -5.68
CA GLY A 91 9.82 -51.29 -7.09
C GLY A 91 10.82 -50.15 -7.30
N GLU A 92 11.12 -49.93 -8.58
CA GLU A 92 11.95 -48.82 -9.03
C GLU A 92 11.39 -47.45 -8.61
N TRP A 93 12.29 -46.49 -8.42
CA TRP A 93 11.92 -45.10 -8.19
C TRP A 93 11.23 -44.52 -9.42
N SER A 94 10.23 -43.67 -9.20
CA SER A 94 9.66 -42.84 -10.27
C SER A 94 10.70 -41.89 -10.85
N THR A 95 10.45 -41.40 -12.05
CA THR A 95 11.16 -40.25 -12.59
C THR A 95 11.11 -39.10 -11.59
N PRO A 96 12.24 -38.47 -11.24
CA PRO A 96 12.25 -37.37 -10.29
C PRO A 96 11.42 -36.20 -10.83
N VAL A 97 10.55 -35.65 -9.98
CA VAL A 97 9.84 -34.41 -10.29
C VAL A 97 10.57 -33.26 -9.62
N GLU A 98 11.09 -32.35 -10.43
CA GLU A 98 11.80 -31.16 -9.97
C GLU A 98 10.89 -29.95 -10.07
N PHE A 99 10.84 -29.15 -9.02
CA PHE A 99 10.10 -27.90 -9.00
C PHE A 99 10.79 -26.88 -8.10
N GLU A 100 10.54 -25.61 -8.38
CA GLU A 100 11.00 -24.49 -7.59
C GLU A 100 9.80 -23.88 -6.85
N THR A 101 10.00 -23.52 -5.59
CA THR A 101 8.96 -22.84 -4.82
C THR A 101 8.97 -21.35 -5.14
N PRO A 102 7.79 -20.71 -5.23
CA PRO A 102 7.71 -19.28 -5.45
C PRO A 102 8.49 -18.54 -4.37
N GLN A 103 9.21 -17.48 -4.77
CA GLN A 103 9.91 -16.62 -3.83
C GLN A 103 8.87 -15.80 -3.06
N LEU A 104 8.99 -15.75 -1.73
CA LEU A 104 8.23 -14.82 -0.89
C LEU A 104 8.72 -13.40 -1.18
N THR A 105 8.30 -12.81 -2.28
CA THR A 105 8.27 -11.36 -2.35
C THR A 105 7.11 -10.91 -1.47
N THR A 106 7.38 -10.82 -0.17
CA THR A 106 6.60 -10.02 0.81
C THR A 106 6.70 -8.56 0.38
N SER A 107 6.10 -8.22 -0.76
CA SER A 107 5.80 -6.86 -1.15
C SER A 107 4.30 -6.72 -1.00
N SER A 108 3.84 -6.75 0.25
CA SER A 108 2.47 -6.33 0.55
C SER A 108 2.37 -4.88 0.10
N PRO A 109 1.47 -4.53 -0.85
CA PRO A 109 1.35 -3.16 -1.33
C PRO A 109 0.96 -2.21 -0.19
N TYR A 110 0.33 -2.71 0.87
CA TYR A 110 0.00 -1.93 2.06
C TYR A 110 1.24 -1.43 2.79
N MET A 111 2.33 -2.21 2.86
CA MET A 111 3.57 -1.76 3.50
C MET A 111 4.26 -0.64 2.71
N LEU A 112 4.08 -0.59 1.38
CA LEU A 112 4.60 0.48 0.53
C LEU A 112 3.93 1.82 0.80
N PHE A 113 2.68 1.84 1.27
CA PHE A 113 1.94 3.07 1.56
C PHE A 113 1.99 3.50 3.03
N LEU A 114 2.30 2.59 3.96
CA LEU A 114 2.37 2.89 5.40
C LEU A 114 3.53 3.85 5.73
N ILE A 115 4.72 3.61 5.19
CA ILE A 115 5.91 4.42 5.51
C ILE A 115 5.78 5.85 4.94
N PRO A 116 5.42 6.06 3.66
CA PRO A 116 5.20 7.40 3.12
C PRO A 116 3.99 8.10 3.76
N GLY A 117 2.92 7.35 4.07
CA GLY A 117 1.72 7.90 4.70
C GLY A 117 1.98 8.47 6.10
N LEU A 118 2.72 7.73 6.93
CA LEU A 118 3.12 8.20 8.26
C LEU A 118 4.05 9.41 8.17
N ALA A 119 5.02 9.40 7.25
CA ALA A 119 5.93 10.53 7.05
C ALA A 119 5.20 11.80 6.60
N ALA A 120 4.30 11.69 5.61
CA ALA A 120 3.49 12.81 5.12
C ALA A 120 2.57 13.37 6.22
N GLY A 121 1.95 12.48 7.02
CA GLY A 121 1.11 12.86 8.16
C GLY A 121 1.89 13.65 9.21
N LEU A 122 3.09 13.20 9.58
CA LEU A 122 3.97 13.91 10.53
C LEU A 122 4.41 15.28 10.00
N ILE A 123 4.79 15.37 8.73
CA ILE A 123 5.19 16.64 8.10
C ILE A 123 4.01 17.63 8.10
N LEU A 124 2.81 17.19 7.71
CA LEU A 124 1.62 18.03 7.73
C LEU A 124 1.28 18.51 9.15
N PHE A 125 1.38 17.62 10.15
CA PHE A 125 1.15 17.97 11.55
C PHE A 125 2.16 19.04 12.05
N LEU A 126 3.45 18.87 11.74
CA LEU A 126 4.48 19.87 12.06
C LEU A 126 4.25 21.20 11.32
N CYS A 127 3.87 21.17 10.04
CA CYS A 127 3.56 22.39 9.30
C CYS A 127 2.34 23.13 9.87
N MET A 128 1.28 22.40 10.23
CA MET A 128 0.06 22.98 10.79
C MET A 128 0.29 23.56 12.18
N THR A 129 1.03 22.86 13.03
CA THR A 129 1.41 23.36 14.36
C THR A 129 2.26 24.62 14.25
N VAL A 130 3.33 24.62 13.44
CA VAL A 130 4.16 25.82 13.23
C VAL A 130 3.34 27.00 12.70
N ARG A 131 2.43 26.79 11.73
CA ARG A 131 1.53 27.84 11.24
C ARG A 131 0.60 28.36 12.33
N ALA A 132 0.06 27.48 13.18
CA ALA A 132 -0.79 27.89 14.30
C ALA A 132 -0.02 28.69 15.35
N TYR A 133 1.21 28.30 15.67
CA TYR A 133 2.10 29.05 16.56
C TYR A 133 2.45 30.43 15.98
N LEU A 134 2.77 30.51 14.68
CA LEU A 134 3.09 31.78 14.02
C LEU A 134 1.88 32.71 13.94
N LYS A 135 0.67 32.16 13.72
CA LYS A 135 -0.58 32.93 13.80
C LYS A 135 -0.88 33.42 15.22
N LYS A 136 -0.49 32.67 16.24
CA LYS A 136 -0.70 33.04 17.65
C LYS A 136 0.28 34.12 18.14
N THR A 137 1.48 34.23 17.55
CA THR A 137 2.46 35.27 17.89
C THR A 137 2.33 36.54 17.05
N SER A 138 1.55 36.50 15.97
CA SER A 138 1.20 37.69 15.19
C SER A 138 0.02 38.42 15.85
N ALA A 139 0.28 39.04 17.01
CA ALA A 139 -0.60 40.08 17.51
C ALA A 139 -0.54 41.27 16.54
N ALA A 140 -1.69 41.82 16.15
CA ALA A 140 -1.76 43.03 15.34
C ALA A 140 -0.95 44.12 16.05
N VAL A 141 0.09 44.62 15.36
CA VAL A 141 0.94 45.71 15.82
C VAL A 141 0.03 46.84 16.29
N PRO A 142 0.07 47.26 17.57
CA PRO A 142 -0.66 48.43 18.02
C PRO A 142 -0.12 49.62 17.22
N GLN A 143 -0.96 50.25 16.40
CA GLN A 143 -0.54 51.45 15.69
C GLN A 143 -0.08 52.50 16.71
N PRO A 144 1.07 53.17 16.48
CA PRO A 144 1.46 54.31 17.30
C PRO A 144 0.36 55.37 17.16
N ARG A 145 -0.24 55.76 18.29
CA ARG A 145 -1.18 56.89 18.30
C ARG A 145 -0.40 58.15 17.97
N ASP A 146 -0.68 58.73 16.81
CA ASP A 146 -0.22 60.06 16.44
C ASP A 146 -0.81 61.09 17.43
N PRO A 147 0.01 61.79 18.24
CA PRO A 147 -0.48 62.79 19.18
C PRO A 147 -1.02 64.06 18.52
N PHE A 148 -0.81 64.26 17.21
CA PHE A 148 -0.99 65.57 16.57
C PHE A 148 -2.16 65.67 15.59
N HIS A 149 -3.04 64.67 15.46
CA HIS A 149 -4.31 64.83 14.75
C HIS A 149 -5.50 65.00 15.70
N LYS A 150 -5.53 66.15 16.37
CA LYS A 150 -6.78 66.81 16.79
C LYS A 150 -6.92 68.13 16.04
N SER A 151 -7.17 68.03 14.74
CA SER A 151 -7.87 69.08 14.01
C SER A 151 -9.27 68.52 13.76
N SER A 152 -10.26 69.02 14.49
CA SER A 152 -11.66 68.85 14.13
C SER A 152 -11.84 69.16 12.64
N PRO A 153 -12.67 68.40 11.89
CA PRO A 153 -13.06 68.81 10.55
C PRO A 153 -14.04 69.98 10.70
N MET A 154 -13.50 71.17 10.98
CA MET A 154 -14.22 72.41 10.70
C MET A 154 -14.17 72.55 9.19
N ASP A 155 -15.34 72.48 8.58
CA ASP A 155 -15.53 72.42 7.14
C ASP A 155 -15.24 73.80 6.51
N PHE A 156 -13.96 74.15 6.41
CA PHE A 156 -13.49 75.41 5.83
C PHE A 156 -13.91 75.60 4.36
N GLN A 157 -14.27 74.51 3.66
CA GLN A 157 -14.80 74.60 2.30
C GLN A 157 -16.25 75.11 2.27
N THR A 158 -17.06 74.71 3.24
CA THR A 158 -18.47 75.14 3.31
C THR A 158 -18.58 76.62 3.69
N GLU A 159 -17.72 77.13 4.59
CA GLU A 159 -17.72 78.55 4.97
C GLU A 159 -17.25 79.48 3.83
N TYR A 160 -16.26 79.07 3.03
CA TYR A 160 -15.81 79.84 1.87
C TYR A 160 -16.86 79.89 0.75
N MET A 161 -17.54 78.77 0.50
CA MET A 161 -18.59 78.71 -0.52
C MET A 161 -19.86 79.47 -0.12
N ASP A 162 -20.19 79.51 1.18
CA ASP A 162 -21.34 80.28 1.69
C ASP A 162 -21.09 81.79 1.63
N LEU A 163 -19.84 82.23 1.88
CA LEU A 163 -19.43 83.64 1.68
C LEU A 163 -19.48 84.06 0.21
N LEU A 164 -19.04 83.20 -0.70
CA LEU A 164 -19.09 83.46 -2.15
C LEU A 164 -20.56 83.58 -2.63
N LYS A 165 -21.44 82.70 -2.11
CA LYS A 165 -22.88 82.71 -2.42
C LYS A 165 -23.59 83.94 -1.89
N LYS A 166 -23.16 84.46 -0.73
CA LYS A 166 -23.75 85.65 -0.11
C LYS A 166 -23.36 86.94 -0.84
N GLN A 167 -22.18 86.96 -1.47
CA GLN A 167 -21.68 88.09 -2.26
C GLN A 167 -22.38 88.22 -3.63
N GLU A 168 -22.89 87.13 -4.22
CA GLU A 168 -23.60 87.16 -5.51
C GLU A 168 -25.08 87.60 -5.41
N THR A 169 -25.62 87.86 -4.21
CA THR A 169 -27.05 88.18 -3.99
C THR A 169 -27.36 89.62 -3.53
N GLU A 170 -26.46 90.58 -3.76
CA GLU A 170 -26.85 92.00 -3.78
C GLU A 170 -27.06 92.47 -5.22
N GLU A 171 -28.33 92.56 -5.64
CA GLU A 171 -28.71 93.31 -6.84
C GLU A 171 -28.41 94.80 -6.63
N ILE A 172 -27.48 95.31 -7.43
CA ILE A 172 -27.20 96.74 -7.61
C ILE A 172 -28.31 97.29 -8.52
N ILE A 173 -29.24 98.08 -7.96
CA ILE A 173 -30.20 98.85 -8.75
C ILE A 173 -29.54 100.17 -9.12
N ASP A 174 -29.17 100.29 -10.40
CA ASP A 174 -28.72 101.53 -11.03
C ASP A 174 -29.83 102.59 -11.01
N ILE A 175 -29.47 103.81 -10.63
CA ILE A 175 -30.34 104.98 -10.67
C ILE A 175 -30.21 105.59 -12.07
N GLU A 176 -31.25 105.44 -12.89
CA GLU A 176 -31.36 106.06 -14.21
C GLU A 176 -31.81 107.52 -14.08
N GLU A 177 -30.89 108.45 -14.32
CA GLU A 177 -31.12 109.89 -14.34
C GLU A 177 -31.71 110.29 -15.70
N VAL A 178 -33.04 110.49 -15.75
CA VAL A 178 -33.73 111.01 -16.95
C VAL A 178 -33.80 112.53 -16.86
N ILE A 179 -33.03 113.18 -17.74
CA ILE A 179 -33.12 114.60 -18.05
C ILE A 179 -34.12 114.74 -19.22
N GLU A 180 -35.20 115.50 -19.04
CA GLU A 180 -35.97 116.02 -20.18
C GLU A 180 -36.28 117.51 -20.00
N CYS A 181 -35.90 118.27 -21.03
CA CYS A 181 -36.06 119.72 -21.13
C CYS A 181 -37.44 120.10 -21.65
N LYS A 182 -38.13 121.06 -21.01
CA LYS A 182 -38.60 122.32 -21.61
C LYS A 182 -39.14 123.30 -20.57
#